data_AF-M2TYX4-F1
#
_entry.id   AF-M2TYX4-F1
#
_cell.length_a   1.000
_cell.length_b   1.000
_cell.length_c   1.000
_cell.angle_alpha   90.00
_cell.angle_beta   90.00
_cell.angle_gamma   90.00
#
_symmetry.space_group_name_H-M   'P 1'
#
loop_
_entity.id
_entity.type
_entity.pdbx_description
1 polymer ?
#
loop_
_entity_poly.entity_id
_entity_poly.type
_entity_poly.pdbx_seq_one_letter_code
_entity_poly.pdbx_strand_id
1 'polypeptide(L)'
;MDDLREQVELLEKSANLSASIDHVQKAIDMLTAARAKIAADPTTAPLTLARLQDPFKQSLDTVQKDLKPIYSGLNKYGKALDKKFKDKPLPSAENDALSSHPSLINRAIAMHLLREGQFDVASTFVQEATRQPPRPEPTPNTPNPHIRESWERDLAEGTFNSEELQQKFAEMYHILHELRVQKNLQPAIQWARQRSAELEGRGSNLEFELCRLQYICLFDSHNQHSDAMDTEIPKGPLDAWAYAHREFPPFHKRYAREIQQLLGATAFWPNIQDSPYRRLFYNDSAWEEVAHSFNREFCSLLGLSADSPLFIAATAGAIALPYLLKMQSIMKEKRTEWTTQDELPVEIPLPSQYHFHSIFVCPVSKEQSTDTNPPMMMPCGHVIAQESLDKLSKGSRFKCPYCPNESHPREARKVVL
;
A
#
# COMPACT_ATOMS: atom_id res chain seq x y z
N MET A 1 -20.26 7.46 6.18
CA MET A 1 -19.22 7.35 7.24
C MET A 1 -19.28 8.56 8.17
N ASP A 2 -19.87 9.67 7.75
CA ASP A 2 -19.87 10.94 8.50
C ASP A 2 -20.64 10.86 9.82
N ASP A 3 -21.84 10.25 9.84
CA ASP A 3 -22.58 10.04 11.10
C ASP A 3 -21.77 9.24 12.15
N LEU A 4 -20.93 8.29 11.70
CA LEU A 4 -20.07 7.48 12.59
C LEU A 4 -18.91 8.32 13.11
N ARG A 5 -18.25 9.09 12.23
CA ARG A 5 -17.18 10.03 12.61
C ARG A 5 -17.66 11.09 13.59
N GLU A 6 -18.85 11.64 13.37
CA GLU A 6 -19.45 12.62 14.28
C GLU A 6 -19.69 12.02 15.68
N GLN A 7 -20.19 10.77 15.76
CA GLN A 7 -20.35 10.10 17.05
C GLN A 7 -19.00 9.75 17.72
N VAL A 8 -17.97 9.39 16.95
CA VAL A 8 -16.61 9.15 17.46
C VAL A 8 -16.01 10.44 18.01
N GLU A 9 -16.07 11.55 17.27
CA GLU A 9 -15.59 12.84 17.75
C GLU A 9 -16.32 13.31 19.01
N LEU A 10 -17.64 13.09 19.08
CA LEU A 10 -18.43 13.38 20.28
C LEU A 10 -17.97 12.51 21.47
N LEU A 11 -17.67 11.22 21.21
CA LEU A 11 -17.14 10.32 22.22
C LEU A 11 -15.76 10.79 22.67
N GLU A 12 -14.83 11.06 21.77
CA GLU A 12 -13.46 11.51 22.08
C GLU A 12 -13.44 12.84 22.86
N LYS A 13 -14.33 13.78 22.52
CA LYS A 13 -14.47 15.06 23.22
C LYS A 13 -15.06 14.92 24.63
N SER A 14 -15.86 13.87 24.89
CA SER A 14 -16.62 13.70 26.14
C SER A 14 -16.19 12.52 27.01
N ALA A 15 -15.39 11.59 26.48
CA ALA A 15 -14.99 10.34 27.11
C ALA A 15 -13.55 10.42 27.63
N ASN A 16 -13.29 11.38 28.51
CA ASN A 16 -12.17 11.22 29.42
C ASN A 16 -12.70 10.68 30.75
N LEU A 17 -12.07 9.60 31.24
CA LEU A 17 -12.39 9.05 32.56
C LEU A 17 -11.68 9.82 33.68
N SER A 18 -10.96 10.91 33.37
CA SER A 18 -10.12 11.63 34.33
C SER A 18 -10.90 12.12 35.54
N ALA A 19 -12.04 12.79 35.33
CA ALA A 19 -12.90 13.24 36.43
C ALA A 19 -13.44 12.09 37.29
N SER A 20 -13.85 10.99 36.64
CA SER A 20 -14.30 9.78 37.35
C SER A 20 -13.17 9.13 38.16
N ILE A 21 -11.96 9.05 37.60
CA ILE A 21 -10.76 8.53 38.26
C ILE A 21 -10.42 9.38 39.48
N ASP A 22 -10.43 10.71 39.34
CA ASP A 22 -10.18 11.64 40.45
C ASP A 22 -11.22 11.51 41.57
N HIS A 23 -12.50 11.34 41.22
CA HIS A 23 -13.57 11.15 42.20
C HIS A 23 -13.49 9.79 42.90
N VAL A 24 -13.12 8.73 42.19
CA VAL A 24 -12.85 7.41 42.79
C VAL A 24 -11.64 7.49 43.72
N GLN A 25 -10.57 8.18 43.33
CA GLN A 25 -9.40 8.37 44.18
C GLN A 25 -9.75 9.12 45.47
N LYS A 26 -10.54 10.20 45.38
CA LYS A 26 -11.05 10.91 46.56
C LYS A 26 -11.86 9.99 47.49
N ALA A 27 -12.68 9.10 46.93
CA ALA A 27 -13.43 8.11 47.72
C ALA A 27 -12.48 7.15 48.47
N ILE A 28 -11.43 6.66 47.79
CA ILE A 28 -10.40 5.80 48.37
C ILE A 28 -9.66 6.53 49.50
N ASP A 29 -9.27 7.79 49.28
CA ASP A 29 -8.57 8.61 50.27
C ASP A 29 -9.43 8.83 51.53
N MET A 30 -10.73 9.10 51.35
CA MET A 30 -11.69 9.24 52.45
C MET A 30 -11.82 7.96 53.29
N LEU A 31 -11.96 6.79 52.63
CA LEU A 31 -12.00 5.50 53.31
C LEU A 31 -10.69 5.19 54.03
N THR A 32 -9.56 5.52 53.41
CA THR A 32 -8.22 5.28 53.97
C THR A 32 -7.97 6.17 55.20
N ALA A 33 -8.36 7.43 55.15
CA ALA A 33 -8.27 8.36 56.28
C ALA A 33 -9.19 7.93 57.44
N ALA A 34 -10.41 7.48 57.15
CA ALA A 34 -11.31 6.94 58.16
C ALA A 34 -10.73 5.68 58.83
N ARG A 35 -10.16 4.76 58.04
CA ARG A 35 -9.47 3.57 58.56
C ARG A 35 -8.31 3.93 59.47
N ALA A 36 -7.45 4.87 59.07
CA ALA A 36 -6.32 5.31 59.86
C ALA A 36 -6.76 5.93 61.20
N LYS A 37 -7.84 6.72 61.19
CA LYS A 37 -8.40 7.35 62.39
C LYS A 37 -8.96 6.34 63.39
N ILE A 38 -9.66 5.32 62.89
CA ILE A 38 -10.20 4.23 63.71
C ILE A 38 -9.06 3.37 64.28
N ALA A 39 -8.01 3.13 63.50
CA ALA A 39 -6.83 2.39 63.95
C ALA A 39 -6.06 3.13 65.06
N ALA A 40 -6.02 4.47 65.00
CA ALA A 40 -5.38 5.31 66.02
C ALA A 40 -6.19 5.41 67.32
N ASP A 41 -7.52 5.44 67.25
CA ASP A 41 -8.41 5.43 68.42
C ASP A 41 -9.70 4.62 68.13
N PRO A 42 -9.75 3.35 68.58
CA PRO A 42 -10.88 2.45 68.35
C PRO A 42 -12.21 2.95 68.92
N THR A 43 -12.19 3.83 69.92
CA THR A 43 -13.42 4.35 70.55
C THR A 43 -14.14 5.36 69.66
N THR A 44 -13.44 5.94 68.67
CA THR A 44 -14.00 6.91 67.72
C THR A 44 -14.70 6.28 66.52
N ALA A 45 -14.74 4.94 66.45
CA ALA A 45 -15.31 4.20 65.31
C ALA A 45 -16.77 4.56 64.98
N PRO A 46 -17.71 4.62 65.96
CA PRO A 46 -19.10 4.93 65.66
C PRO A 46 -19.29 6.34 65.08
N LEU A 47 -18.55 7.32 65.63
CA LEU A 47 -18.60 8.71 65.21
C LEU A 47 -17.94 8.92 63.83
N THR A 48 -16.82 8.26 63.59
CA THR A 48 -16.09 8.36 62.32
C THR A 48 -16.87 7.73 61.17
N LEU A 49 -17.50 6.56 61.40
CA LEU A 49 -18.35 5.91 60.40
C LEU A 49 -19.63 6.70 60.12
N ALA A 50 -20.28 7.24 61.16
CA ALA A 50 -21.47 8.08 60.99
C ALA A 50 -21.18 9.34 60.16
N ARG A 51 -20.02 9.99 60.38
CA ARG A 51 -19.60 11.18 59.61
C ARG A 51 -19.15 10.87 58.18
N LEU A 52 -18.70 9.64 57.92
CA LEU A 52 -18.25 9.21 56.60
C LEU A 52 -19.39 8.81 55.67
N GLN A 53 -20.53 8.40 56.23
CA GLN A 53 -21.65 7.82 55.49
C GLN A 53 -22.19 8.73 54.38
N ASP A 54 -22.48 9.99 54.69
CA ASP A 54 -23.05 10.93 53.71
C ASP A 54 -22.02 11.41 52.68
N PRO A 55 -20.80 11.83 53.07
CA PRO A 55 -19.76 12.19 52.10
C PRO A 55 -19.38 11.06 51.14
N PHE A 56 -19.32 9.81 51.62
CA PHE A 56 -19.01 8.67 50.77
C PHE A 56 -20.12 8.38 49.76
N LYS A 57 -21.39 8.44 50.19
CA LYS A 57 -22.54 8.31 49.27
C LYS A 57 -22.53 9.39 48.19
N GLN A 58 -22.28 10.65 48.56
CA GLN A 58 -22.20 11.77 47.61
C GLN A 58 -21.05 11.57 46.59
N SER A 59 -19.93 11.02 47.03
CA SER A 59 -18.82 10.67 46.15
C SER A 59 -19.22 9.60 45.12
N LEU A 60 -19.90 8.54 45.55
CA LEU A 60 -20.42 7.50 44.64
C LEU A 60 -21.46 8.05 43.65
N ASP A 61 -22.38 8.91 44.12
CA ASP A 61 -23.38 9.56 43.26
C ASP A 61 -22.71 10.44 42.19
N THR A 62 -21.61 11.09 42.54
CA THR A 62 -20.84 11.93 41.61
C THR A 62 -20.12 11.08 40.56
N VAL A 63 -19.47 9.98 40.98
CA VAL A 63 -18.88 9.00 40.05
C VAL A 63 -19.93 8.45 39.08
N GLN A 64 -21.13 8.12 39.56
CA GLN A 64 -22.21 7.63 38.70
C GLN A 64 -22.71 8.68 37.71
N LYS A 65 -22.75 9.96 38.10
CA LYS A 65 -23.10 11.07 37.21
C LYS A 65 -22.06 11.26 36.10
N ASP A 66 -20.77 11.15 36.43
CA ASP A 66 -19.67 11.31 35.47
C ASP A 66 -19.66 10.18 34.43
N LEU A 67 -20.02 8.96 34.83
CA LEU A 67 -20.08 7.80 33.93
C LEU A 67 -21.27 7.84 32.96
N LYS A 68 -22.38 8.49 33.34
CA LYS A 68 -23.63 8.55 32.55
C LYS A 68 -23.45 9.08 31.12
N PRO A 69 -22.76 10.21 30.85
CA PRO A 69 -22.53 10.69 29.49
C PRO A 69 -21.70 9.69 28.66
N ILE A 70 -20.73 9.00 29.26
CA ILE A 70 -19.88 8.02 28.58
C ILE A 70 -20.71 6.81 28.13
N TYR A 71 -21.50 6.22 29.04
CA TYR A 71 -22.39 5.10 28.69
C TYR A 71 -23.42 5.49 27.63
N SER A 72 -23.96 6.71 27.71
CA SER A 72 -24.89 7.23 26.71
C SER A 72 -24.22 7.40 25.34
N GLY A 73 -22.99 7.92 25.32
CA GLY A 73 -22.17 8.04 24.11
C GLY A 73 -21.85 6.68 23.47
N LEU A 74 -21.40 5.71 24.26
CA LEU A 74 -21.12 4.35 23.80
C LEU A 74 -22.37 3.68 23.20
N ASN A 75 -23.54 3.84 23.83
CA ASN A 75 -24.78 3.28 23.33
C ASN A 75 -25.23 3.95 22.01
N LYS A 76 -25.05 5.28 21.88
CA LYS A 76 -25.33 5.99 20.63
C LYS A 76 -24.38 5.55 19.50
N TYR A 77 -23.09 5.40 19.81
CA TYR A 77 -22.09 4.90 18.89
C TYR A 77 -22.44 3.47 18.42
N GLY A 78 -22.77 2.56 19.35
CA GLY A 78 -23.20 1.19 19.03
C GLY A 78 -24.41 1.17 18.09
N LYS A 79 -25.46 1.95 18.39
CA LYS A 79 -26.63 2.08 17.51
C LYS A 79 -26.30 2.65 16.13
N ALA A 80 -25.38 3.61 16.06
CA ALA A 80 -24.93 4.16 14.78
C ALA A 80 -24.17 3.10 13.96
N LEU A 81 -23.38 2.26 14.63
CA LEU A 81 -22.66 1.14 14.04
C LEU A 81 -23.63 0.09 13.49
N ASP A 82 -24.61 -0.36 14.28
CA ASP A 82 -25.66 -1.30 13.86
C ASP A 82 -26.47 -0.76 12.67
N LYS A 83 -26.78 0.54 12.67
CA LYS A 83 -27.55 1.18 11.59
C LYS A 83 -26.76 1.23 10.28
N LYS A 84 -25.43 1.40 10.36
CA LYS A 84 -24.54 1.53 9.19
C LYS A 84 -24.15 0.16 8.64
N PHE A 85 -23.80 -0.77 9.52
CA PHE A 85 -23.44 -2.14 9.19
C PHE A 85 -24.61 -3.08 9.46
N LYS A 86 -25.74 -2.85 8.78
CA LYS A 86 -26.84 -3.82 8.78
C LYS A 86 -26.31 -5.15 8.25
N ASP A 87 -26.72 -6.25 8.86
CA ASP A 87 -26.40 -7.63 8.47
C ASP A 87 -26.76 -7.88 6.99
N LYS A 88 -25.87 -7.48 6.08
CA LYS A 88 -25.79 -8.08 4.78
C LYS A 88 -24.97 -9.33 5.02
N PRO A 89 -25.57 -10.54 4.92
CA PRO A 89 -24.79 -11.74 5.05
C PRO A 89 -23.62 -11.64 4.06
N LEU A 90 -22.41 -11.89 4.57
CA LEU A 90 -21.28 -12.10 3.68
C LEU A 90 -21.69 -13.21 2.71
N PRO A 91 -21.32 -13.10 1.42
CA PRO A 91 -21.63 -14.16 0.47
C PRO A 91 -21.10 -15.47 1.05
N SER A 92 -21.91 -16.53 0.93
CA SER A 92 -21.46 -17.85 1.33
C SER A 92 -20.20 -18.19 0.52
N ALA A 93 -19.19 -18.76 1.19
CA ALA A 93 -17.93 -19.19 0.57
C ALA A 93 -18.13 -20.40 -0.37
N GLU A 94 -19.33 -20.60 -0.92
CA GLU A 94 -19.70 -21.70 -1.80
C GLU A 94 -18.81 -21.78 -3.06
N ASN A 95 -18.20 -20.65 -3.45
CA ASN A 95 -17.22 -20.55 -4.53
C ASN A 95 -15.89 -19.94 -4.03
N ASP A 96 -15.34 -20.45 -2.93
CA ASP A 96 -13.97 -20.08 -2.52
C ASP A 96 -12.95 -20.66 -3.49
N ALA A 97 -12.54 -19.86 -4.48
CA ALA A 97 -11.54 -20.23 -5.48
C ALA A 97 -10.15 -20.52 -4.88
N LEU A 98 -9.90 -20.10 -3.64
CA LEU A 98 -8.60 -20.23 -2.98
C LEU A 98 -8.59 -21.30 -1.89
N SER A 99 -9.69 -22.00 -1.63
CA SER A 99 -9.74 -23.03 -0.58
C SER A 99 -8.80 -24.20 -0.83
N SER A 100 -8.42 -24.45 -2.09
CA SER A 100 -7.39 -25.42 -2.47
C SER A 100 -5.97 -24.94 -2.24
N HIS A 101 -5.75 -23.64 -2.02
CA HIS A 101 -4.43 -23.00 -1.90
C HIS A 101 -4.28 -22.09 -0.67
N PRO A 102 -4.60 -22.56 0.55
CA PRO A 102 -4.57 -21.73 1.75
C PRO A 102 -3.15 -21.27 2.13
N SER A 103 -2.11 -21.98 1.66
CA SER A 103 -0.71 -21.57 1.75
C SER A 103 -0.44 -20.24 1.05
N LEU A 104 -1.14 -19.94 -0.06
CA LEU A 104 -0.96 -18.69 -0.81
C LEU A 104 -1.54 -17.49 -0.07
N ILE A 105 -2.68 -17.70 0.60
CA ILE A 105 -3.29 -16.68 1.46
C ILE A 105 -2.35 -16.38 2.63
N ASN A 106 -1.86 -17.41 3.33
CA ASN A 106 -0.91 -17.23 4.42
C ASN A 106 0.37 -16.52 3.96
N ARG A 107 0.88 -16.86 2.77
CA ARG A 107 2.02 -16.15 2.16
C ARG A 107 1.71 -14.67 1.95
N ALA A 108 0.57 -14.37 1.37
CA ALA A 108 0.17 -13.00 1.06
C ALA A 108 0.04 -12.16 2.34
N ILE A 109 -0.53 -12.74 3.41
CA ILE A 109 -0.63 -12.11 4.74
C ILE A 109 0.76 -11.89 5.33
N ALA A 110 1.60 -12.92 5.41
CA ALA A 110 2.93 -12.81 6.00
C ALA A 110 3.81 -11.80 5.23
N MET A 111 3.81 -11.86 3.89
CA MET A 111 4.50 -10.88 3.05
C MET A 111 3.98 -9.46 3.27
N HIS A 112 2.67 -9.28 3.42
CA HIS A 112 2.11 -7.97 3.68
C HIS A 112 2.58 -7.43 5.03
N LEU A 113 2.53 -8.23 6.09
CA LEU A 113 3.00 -7.84 7.42
C LEU A 113 4.48 -7.43 7.40
N LEU A 114 5.34 -8.16 6.69
CA LEU A 114 6.76 -7.80 6.51
C LEU A 114 6.93 -6.48 5.75
N ARG A 115 6.14 -6.28 4.68
CA ARG A 115 6.13 -5.05 3.89
C ARG A 115 5.55 -3.84 4.61
N GLU A 116 4.81 -4.05 5.69
CA GLU A 116 4.30 -3.01 6.61
C GLU A 116 5.21 -2.85 7.84
N GLY A 117 6.33 -3.57 7.91
CA GLY A 117 7.31 -3.47 9.00
C GLY A 117 6.86 -4.13 10.30
N GLN A 118 5.78 -4.91 10.27
CA GLN A 118 5.25 -5.63 11.42
C GLN A 118 5.97 -6.99 11.57
N PHE A 119 7.28 -6.94 11.80
CA PHE A 119 8.13 -8.13 11.84
C PHE A 119 7.72 -9.14 12.92
N ASP A 120 7.44 -8.67 14.14
CA ASP A 120 7.03 -9.52 15.27
C ASP A 120 5.68 -10.21 15.00
N VAL A 121 4.74 -9.47 14.41
CA VAL A 121 3.41 -9.98 14.04
C VAL A 121 3.54 -10.99 12.92
N ALA A 122 4.36 -10.70 11.89
CA ALA A 122 4.64 -11.63 10.81
C ALA A 122 5.27 -12.94 11.33
N SER A 123 6.25 -12.84 12.22
CA SER A 123 6.90 -14.01 12.85
C SER A 123 5.90 -14.85 13.64
N THR A 124 5.09 -14.20 14.47
CA THR A 124 4.05 -14.88 15.26
C THR A 124 3.02 -15.56 14.35
N PHE A 125 2.52 -14.86 13.34
CA PHE A 125 1.58 -15.40 12.36
C PHE A 125 2.15 -16.62 11.62
N VAL A 126 3.39 -16.54 11.14
CA VAL A 126 4.06 -17.66 10.45
C VAL A 126 4.22 -18.86 11.39
N GLN A 127 4.59 -18.64 12.65
CA GLN A 127 4.70 -19.71 13.65
C GLN A 127 3.34 -20.38 13.90
N GLU A 128 2.27 -19.61 14.05
CA GLU A 128 0.91 -20.13 14.24
C GLU A 128 0.42 -20.90 13.02
N ALA A 129 0.56 -20.32 11.82
CA ALA A 129 0.18 -20.92 10.55
C ALA A 129 0.95 -22.23 10.26
N THR A 130 2.20 -22.33 10.71
CA THR A 130 3.02 -23.55 10.56
C THR A 130 2.64 -24.61 11.59
N ARG A 131 2.30 -24.22 12.82
CA ARG A 131 1.84 -25.15 13.88
C ARG A 131 0.49 -25.77 13.57
N GLN A 132 -0.39 -25.02 12.92
CA GLN A 132 -1.73 -25.47 12.53
C GLN A 132 -1.95 -25.17 11.04
N PRO A 133 -1.36 -25.96 10.12
CA PRO A 133 -1.49 -25.70 8.70
C PRO A 133 -2.96 -25.83 8.28
N PRO A 134 -3.50 -24.85 7.53
CA PRO A 134 -4.87 -24.93 7.03
C PRO A 134 -5.01 -26.13 6.10
N ARG A 135 -6.13 -26.84 6.23
CA ARG A 135 -6.43 -28.00 5.37
C ARG A 135 -6.95 -27.48 4.04
N PRO A 136 -6.30 -27.80 2.92
CA PRO A 136 -6.80 -27.38 1.63
C PRO A 136 -8.02 -28.23 1.25
N GLU A 137 -9.05 -27.58 0.71
CA GLU A 137 -10.27 -28.21 0.23
C GLU A 137 -10.31 -28.22 -1.30
N PRO A 138 -10.84 -29.27 -1.95
CA PRO A 138 -10.97 -29.29 -3.41
C PRO A 138 -11.91 -28.19 -3.90
N THR A 139 -11.54 -27.53 -4.98
CA THR A 139 -12.36 -26.55 -5.70
C THR A 139 -12.65 -27.03 -7.12
N PRO A 140 -13.76 -26.57 -7.76
CA PRO A 140 -13.97 -26.79 -9.18
C PRO A 140 -12.73 -26.34 -9.96
N ASN A 141 -12.18 -27.21 -10.82
CA ASN A 141 -10.94 -27.05 -11.62
C ASN A 141 -9.61 -27.35 -10.91
N THR A 142 -9.57 -27.46 -9.57
CA THR A 142 -8.39 -27.94 -8.82
C THR A 142 -8.75 -29.18 -7.99
N PRO A 143 -9.00 -30.33 -8.65
CA PRO A 143 -9.45 -31.55 -7.97
C PRO A 143 -8.37 -32.16 -7.05
N ASN A 144 -7.10 -31.77 -7.23
CA ASN A 144 -6.00 -32.19 -6.36
C ASN A 144 -5.33 -30.96 -5.71
N PRO A 145 -5.71 -30.59 -4.48
CA PRO A 145 -5.13 -29.45 -3.75
C PRO A 145 -3.65 -29.62 -3.34
N HIS A 146 -3.03 -30.76 -3.64
CA HIS A 146 -1.64 -31.07 -3.29
C HIS A 146 -0.65 -30.92 -4.44
N ILE A 147 -1.02 -30.26 -5.55
CA ILE A 147 -0.06 -29.90 -6.61
C ILE A 147 0.85 -28.79 -6.06
N ARG A 148 1.87 -29.19 -5.30
CA ARG A 148 2.97 -28.33 -4.86
C ARG A 148 3.76 -27.91 -6.10
N GLU A 149 3.49 -26.72 -6.63
CA GLU A 149 4.40 -26.10 -7.60
C GLU A 149 5.77 -25.91 -6.93
N SER A 150 6.86 -25.93 -7.71
CA SER A 150 8.23 -25.95 -7.15
C SER A 150 8.48 -24.82 -6.15
N TRP A 151 7.90 -23.66 -6.38
CA TRP A 151 8.01 -22.48 -5.51
C TRP A 151 7.11 -22.57 -4.25
N GLU A 152 6.10 -23.43 -4.23
CA GLU A 152 5.29 -23.74 -3.04
C GLU A 152 6.00 -24.71 -2.10
N ARG A 153 6.94 -25.51 -2.61
CA ARG A 153 7.83 -26.33 -1.76
C ARG A 153 8.77 -25.46 -0.96
N ASP A 154 9.38 -24.45 -1.58
CA ASP A 154 10.29 -23.52 -0.89
C ASP A 154 9.58 -22.87 0.31
N LEU A 155 8.31 -22.47 0.13
CA LEU A 155 7.50 -21.90 1.20
C LEU A 155 7.15 -22.91 2.31
N ALA A 156 6.72 -24.11 1.91
CA ALA A 156 6.28 -25.15 2.83
C ALA A 156 7.45 -25.94 3.46
N GLU A 157 8.68 -25.74 3.00
CA GLU A 157 9.92 -26.18 3.64
C GLU A 157 10.47 -25.16 4.65
N GLY A 158 9.75 -24.06 4.90
CA GLY A 158 10.10 -23.11 5.96
C GLY A 158 11.18 -22.09 5.59
N THR A 159 11.56 -21.96 4.31
CA THR A 159 12.53 -20.94 3.87
C THR A 159 11.98 -19.51 3.88
N PHE A 160 10.65 -19.34 4.00
CA PHE A 160 10.04 -18.04 4.23
C PHE A 160 10.37 -17.45 5.62
N ASN A 161 10.90 -18.27 6.53
CA ASN A 161 11.46 -17.87 7.81
C ASN A 161 12.94 -17.43 7.69
N SER A 162 13.29 -16.83 6.55
CA SER A 162 14.64 -16.34 6.29
C SER A 162 14.84 -15.06 7.10
N GLU A 163 15.60 -15.15 8.20
CA GLU A 163 16.16 -13.97 8.89
C GLU A 163 16.76 -12.98 7.89
N GLU A 164 17.31 -13.47 6.77
CA GLU A 164 17.81 -12.66 5.67
C GLU A 164 16.71 -11.85 4.97
N LEU A 165 15.49 -12.37 4.76
CA LEU A 165 14.38 -11.57 4.20
C LEU A 165 13.93 -10.47 5.17
N GLN A 166 13.85 -10.79 6.47
CA GLN A 166 13.56 -9.79 7.49
C GLN A 166 14.66 -8.73 7.56
N GLN A 167 15.92 -9.13 7.46
CA GLN A 167 17.06 -8.21 7.42
C GLN A 167 17.02 -7.30 6.20
N LYS A 168 16.67 -7.83 5.02
CA LYS A 168 16.47 -7.05 3.79
C LYS A 168 15.37 -6.01 3.97
N PHE A 169 14.20 -6.39 4.49
CA PHE A 169 13.14 -5.41 4.76
C PHE A 169 13.52 -4.41 5.86
N ALA A 170 14.27 -4.83 6.89
CA ALA A 170 14.78 -3.92 7.91
C ALA A 170 15.74 -2.87 7.31
N GLU A 171 16.63 -3.27 6.40
CA GLU A 171 17.50 -2.36 5.63
C GLU A 171 16.65 -1.37 4.81
N MET A 172 15.64 -1.87 4.09
CA MET A 172 14.72 -1.02 3.32
C MET A 172 14.04 0.02 4.20
N TYR A 173 13.52 -0.38 5.37
CA TYR A 173 12.86 0.53 6.31
C TYR A 173 13.81 1.55 6.90
N HIS A 174 15.04 1.16 7.22
CA HIS A 174 16.07 2.08 7.67
C HIS A 174 16.33 3.16 6.61
N ILE A 175 16.52 2.75 5.35
CA ILE A 175 16.73 3.70 4.23
C ILE A 175 15.51 4.60 4.02
N LEU A 176 14.29 4.05 4.06
CA LEU A 176 13.06 4.82 3.93
C LEU A 176 12.87 5.81 5.07
N HIS A 177 13.25 5.45 6.30
CA HIS A 177 13.21 6.33 7.45
C HIS A 177 14.22 7.48 7.31
N GLU A 178 15.46 7.18 6.91
CA GLU A 178 16.48 8.18 6.61
C GLU A 178 15.99 9.16 5.53
N LEU A 179 15.34 8.64 4.49
CA LEU A 179 14.85 9.44 3.38
C LEU A 179 13.62 10.30 3.73
N ARG A 180 12.61 9.72 4.39
CA ARG A 180 11.34 10.42 4.69
C ARG A 180 11.44 11.33 5.91
N VAL A 181 12.10 10.86 6.98
CA VAL A 181 12.12 11.52 8.30
C VAL A 181 13.37 12.38 8.45
N GLN A 182 14.56 11.78 8.29
CA GLN A 182 15.83 12.49 8.51
C GLN A 182 16.25 13.37 7.33
N LYS A 183 15.55 13.26 6.19
CA LYS A 183 15.91 13.93 4.93
C LYS A 183 17.37 13.65 4.52
N ASN A 184 17.79 12.40 4.72
CA ASN A 184 19.12 11.92 4.40
C ASN A 184 19.07 10.97 3.18
N LEU A 185 19.67 11.39 2.07
CA LEU A 185 19.69 10.62 0.82
C LEU A 185 20.88 9.68 0.71
N GLN A 186 21.89 9.80 1.59
CA GLN A 186 23.14 9.05 1.46
C GLN A 186 22.94 7.53 1.49
N PRO A 187 22.14 6.95 2.41
CA PRO A 187 21.92 5.50 2.45
C PRO A 187 21.27 4.98 1.16
N ALA A 188 20.28 5.72 0.64
CA ALA A 188 19.59 5.36 -0.59
C ALA A 188 20.50 5.46 -1.83
N ILE A 189 21.33 6.50 -1.91
CA ILE A 189 22.32 6.67 -2.99
C ILE A 189 23.34 5.52 -2.95
N GLN A 190 23.85 5.17 -1.76
CA GLN A 190 24.81 4.09 -1.62
C GLN A 190 24.20 2.75 -2.03
N TRP A 191 22.96 2.48 -1.60
CA TRP A 191 22.23 1.28 -1.97
C TRP A 191 22.04 1.18 -3.49
N ALA A 192 21.68 2.29 -4.15
CA ALA A 192 21.47 2.34 -5.60
C ALA A 192 22.80 2.14 -6.36
N ARG A 193 23.90 2.78 -5.92
CA ARG A 193 25.23 2.62 -6.53
C ARG A 193 25.73 1.19 -6.49
N GLN A 194 25.55 0.50 -5.36
CA GLN A 194 25.95 -0.90 -5.21
C GLN A 194 25.23 -1.83 -6.21
N ARG A 195 24.04 -1.42 -6.68
CA ARG A 195 23.15 -2.20 -7.55
C ARG A 195 22.93 -1.53 -8.90
N SER A 196 23.80 -0.60 -9.30
CA SER A 196 23.64 0.25 -10.50
C SER A 196 23.45 -0.58 -11.77
N ALA A 197 24.25 -1.63 -11.97
CA ALA A 197 24.15 -2.50 -13.15
C ALA A 197 22.81 -3.26 -13.23
N GLU A 198 22.29 -3.72 -12.08
CA GLU A 198 20.99 -4.41 -12.01
C GLU A 198 19.83 -3.44 -12.26
N LEU A 199 19.91 -2.24 -11.70
CA LEU A 199 18.93 -1.17 -11.92
C LEU A 199 18.92 -0.72 -13.39
N GLU A 200 20.09 -0.56 -14.01
CA GLU A 200 20.21 -0.18 -15.42
C GLU A 200 19.68 -1.28 -16.34
N GLY A 201 19.96 -2.56 -16.05
CA GLY A 201 19.41 -3.70 -16.79
C GLY A 201 17.86 -3.75 -16.78
N ARG A 202 17.23 -3.20 -15.72
CA ARG A 202 15.77 -3.06 -15.60
C ARG A 202 15.24 -1.76 -16.21
N GLY A 203 16.11 -0.88 -16.69
CA GLY A 203 15.75 0.45 -17.21
C GLY A 203 15.38 1.47 -16.13
N SER A 204 15.68 1.20 -14.86
CA SER A 204 15.38 2.10 -13.73
C SER A 204 16.12 3.43 -13.86
N ASN A 205 15.51 4.50 -13.34
CA ASN A 205 16.09 5.84 -13.24
C ASN A 205 16.45 6.23 -11.80
N LEU A 206 16.22 5.35 -10.82
CA LEU A 206 16.31 5.65 -9.39
C LEU A 206 17.64 6.28 -8.97
N GLU A 207 18.77 5.75 -9.45
CA GLU A 207 20.10 6.24 -9.09
C GLU A 207 20.31 7.71 -9.48
N PHE A 208 19.83 8.10 -10.68
CA PHE A 208 19.89 9.47 -11.14
C PHE A 208 18.90 10.37 -10.38
N GLU A 209 17.67 9.89 -10.12
CA GLU A 209 16.67 10.64 -9.35
C GLU A 209 17.17 10.99 -7.93
N LEU A 210 17.83 10.04 -7.26
CA LEU A 210 18.47 10.25 -5.96
C LEU A 210 19.61 11.27 -6.03
N CYS A 211 20.51 11.12 -7.00
CA CYS A 211 21.62 12.07 -7.20
C CYS A 211 21.11 13.47 -7.55
N ARG A 212 20.04 13.57 -8.35
CA ARG A 212 19.39 14.84 -8.69
C ARG A 212 18.81 15.51 -7.46
N LEU A 213 18.09 14.77 -6.62
CA LEU A 213 17.51 15.33 -5.40
C LEU A 213 18.61 15.80 -4.43
N GLN A 214 19.70 15.05 -4.31
CA GLN A 214 20.86 15.45 -3.50
C GLN A 214 21.51 16.74 -4.02
N TYR A 215 21.62 16.90 -5.35
CA TYR A 215 22.08 18.15 -5.96
C TYR A 215 21.17 19.32 -5.58
N ILE A 216 19.85 19.15 -5.66
CA ILE A 216 18.87 20.18 -5.29
C ILE A 216 18.99 20.55 -3.80
N CYS A 217 19.17 19.56 -2.91
CA CYS A 217 19.36 19.80 -1.48
C CYS A 217 20.64 20.56 -1.17
N LEU A 218 21.76 20.25 -1.86
CA LEU A 218 23.00 21.01 -1.73
C LEU A 218 22.86 22.43 -2.25
N PHE A 219 22.12 22.59 -3.34
CA PHE A 219 21.83 23.90 -3.92
C PHE A 219 21.06 24.78 -2.92
N ASP A 220 19.96 24.28 -2.34
CA ASP A 220 19.09 25.04 -1.41
C ASP A 220 19.57 25.13 0.05
N SER A 221 20.75 24.58 0.38
CA SER A 221 21.34 24.56 1.74
C SER A 221 21.55 25.91 2.43
N HIS A 222 21.14 27.02 1.80
CA HIS A 222 21.33 28.39 2.28
C HIS A 222 20.07 29.03 2.91
N ASN A 223 18.93 28.35 2.98
CA ASN A 223 17.66 28.97 3.38
C ASN A 223 17.26 28.83 4.87
N GLN A 224 18.04 28.18 5.75
CA GLN A 224 17.59 27.95 7.13
C GLN A 224 18.39 28.60 8.27
N HIS A 225 19.68 28.95 8.15
CA HIS A 225 20.44 29.51 9.29
C HIS A 225 21.57 30.50 8.91
N SER A 226 21.25 31.67 8.36
CA SER A 226 22.26 32.73 8.21
C SER A 226 21.64 34.13 8.10
N ASP A 227 21.35 34.75 9.25
CA ASP A 227 21.27 36.22 9.42
C ASP A 227 22.69 36.87 9.38
N ALA A 228 23.57 36.37 8.51
CA ALA A 228 24.92 36.89 8.34
C ALA A 228 25.07 37.51 6.95
N MET A 229 24.88 38.83 6.92
CA MET A 229 25.04 39.73 5.77
C MET A 229 26.52 39.88 5.33
N ASP A 230 27.34 38.81 5.30
CA ASP A 230 28.79 38.96 5.09
C ASP A 230 29.54 37.69 4.57
N THR A 231 29.00 36.96 3.59
CA THR A 231 29.88 36.09 2.77
C THR A 231 29.59 36.21 1.27
N GLU A 232 30.55 36.78 0.53
CA GLU A 232 30.54 37.00 -0.93
C GLU A 232 30.57 35.70 -1.78
N ILE A 233 30.52 34.52 -1.16
CA ILE A 233 30.77 33.23 -1.81
C ILE A 233 29.49 32.40 -1.80
N PRO A 234 28.92 32.02 -2.97
CA PRO A 234 27.71 31.21 -3.04
C PRO A 234 28.01 29.75 -2.71
N LYS A 235 28.13 29.42 -1.41
CA LYS A 235 28.50 28.09 -0.93
C LYS A 235 27.58 26.98 -1.45
N GLY A 236 26.25 27.16 -1.39
CA GLY A 236 25.27 26.18 -1.88
C GLY A 236 25.45 25.79 -3.36
N PRO A 237 25.42 26.76 -4.30
CA PRO A 237 25.70 26.49 -5.72
C PRO A 237 27.08 25.89 -5.99
N LEU A 238 28.11 26.30 -5.25
CA LEU A 238 29.46 25.76 -5.41
C LEU A 238 29.55 24.30 -4.94
N ASP A 239 28.91 23.97 -3.81
CA ASP A 239 28.84 22.61 -3.28
C ASP A 239 28.02 21.70 -4.22
N ALA A 240 26.89 22.20 -4.72
CA ALA A 240 26.09 21.51 -5.73
C ALA A 240 26.88 21.29 -7.04
N TRP A 241 27.65 22.29 -7.50
CA TRP A 241 28.50 22.20 -8.67
C TRP A 241 29.61 21.15 -8.50
N ALA A 242 30.30 21.16 -7.35
CA ALA A 242 31.33 20.19 -7.03
C ALA A 242 30.76 18.76 -6.97
N TYR A 243 29.56 18.61 -6.40
CA TYR A 243 28.82 17.35 -6.39
C TYR A 243 28.47 16.88 -7.81
N ALA A 244 27.91 17.76 -8.65
CA ALA A 244 27.55 17.42 -10.02
C ALA A 244 28.77 16.94 -10.85
N HIS A 245 29.92 17.59 -10.69
CA HIS A 245 31.15 17.18 -11.38
C HIS A 245 31.64 15.79 -10.97
N ARG A 246 31.42 15.40 -9.72
CA ARG A 246 31.81 14.07 -9.21
C ARG A 246 30.80 12.99 -9.61
N GLU A 247 29.51 13.29 -9.55
CA GLU A 247 28.45 12.27 -9.55
C GLU A 247 27.68 12.16 -10.86
N PHE A 248 27.60 13.23 -11.67
CA PHE A 248 26.85 13.20 -12.93
C PHE A 248 27.54 12.59 -14.16
N PRO A 249 28.88 12.39 -14.23
CA PRO A 249 29.51 11.81 -15.42
C PRO A 249 28.91 10.48 -15.92
N PRO A 250 28.57 9.49 -15.06
CA PRO A 250 27.96 8.22 -15.51
C PRO A 250 26.60 8.40 -16.19
N PHE A 251 25.84 9.43 -15.79
CA PHE A 251 24.47 9.67 -16.23
C PHE A 251 24.37 10.46 -17.54
N HIS A 252 25.49 11.02 -18.03
CA HIS A 252 25.50 11.93 -19.17
C HIS A 252 24.87 11.33 -20.44
N LYS A 253 25.08 10.04 -20.71
CA LYS A 253 24.54 9.39 -21.92
C LYS A 253 23.01 9.38 -21.98
N ARG A 254 22.34 9.26 -20.83
CA ARG A 254 20.87 9.12 -20.74
C ARG A 254 20.17 10.41 -20.31
N TYR A 255 20.82 11.24 -19.49
CA TYR A 255 20.23 12.40 -18.83
C TYR A 255 20.96 13.72 -19.13
N ALA A 256 21.61 13.83 -20.30
CA ALA A 256 22.37 15.02 -20.69
C ALA A 256 21.54 16.31 -20.58
N ARG A 257 20.28 16.28 -21.01
CA ARG A 257 19.39 17.45 -21.04
C ARG A 257 19.08 17.93 -19.63
N GLU A 258 18.73 17.02 -18.74
CA GLU A 258 18.42 17.29 -17.35
C GLU A 258 19.65 17.83 -16.61
N ILE A 259 20.82 17.22 -16.82
CA ILE A 259 22.09 17.70 -16.26
C ILE A 259 22.41 19.12 -16.72
N GLN A 260 22.22 19.42 -18.02
CA GLN A 260 22.41 20.78 -18.56
C GLN A 260 21.46 21.79 -17.92
N GLN A 261 20.21 21.40 -17.66
CA GLN A 261 19.25 22.28 -16.99
C GLN A 261 19.63 22.54 -15.53
N LEU A 262 20.07 21.52 -14.79
CA LEU A 262 20.53 21.67 -13.41
C LEU A 262 21.76 22.59 -13.32
N LEU A 263 22.77 22.35 -14.17
CA LEU A 263 23.97 23.18 -14.21
C LEU A 263 23.65 24.60 -14.71
N GLY A 264 22.77 24.75 -15.70
CA GLY A 264 22.33 26.05 -16.20
C GLY A 264 21.55 26.86 -15.15
N ALA A 265 20.84 26.20 -14.25
CA ALA A 265 20.12 26.85 -13.16
C ALA A 265 21.04 27.55 -12.15
N THR A 266 22.31 27.16 -12.07
CA THR A 266 23.29 27.84 -11.19
C THR A 266 23.46 29.32 -11.51
N ALA A 267 23.34 29.71 -12.79
CA ALA A 267 23.37 31.11 -13.21
C ALA A 267 22.18 31.94 -12.69
N PHE A 268 21.08 31.27 -12.36
CA PHE A 268 19.86 31.86 -11.83
C PHE A 268 19.75 31.72 -10.30
N TRP A 269 20.82 31.28 -9.61
CA TRP A 269 20.82 31.08 -8.15
C TRP A 269 20.14 32.21 -7.36
N PRO A 270 20.48 33.50 -7.57
CA PRO A 270 19.89 34.59 -6.77
C PRO A 270 18.38 34.77 -7.00
N ASN A 271 17.85 34.28 -8.12
CA ASN A 271 16.44 34.37 -8.46
C ASN A 271 15.92 33.08 -9.12
N ILE A 272 16.13 31.95 -8.44
CA ILE A 272 15.72 30.64 -8.95
C ILE A 272 14.18 30.52 -9.02
N GLN A 273 13.47 31.24 -8.15
CA GLN A 273 12.00 31.30 -8.07
C GLN A 273 11.34 31.89 -9.32
N ASP A 274 11.94 32.92 -9.92
CA ASP A 274 11.44 33.55 -11.15
C ASP A 274 12.10 32.99 -12.42
N SER A 275 13.00 32.01 -12.27
CA SER A 275 13.72 31.42 -13.39
C SER A 275 12.88 30.39 -14.17
N PRO A 276 13.24 30.10 -15.43
CA PRO A 276 12.67 28.99 -16.19
C PRO A 276 12.85 27.61 -15.51
N TYR A 277 13.77 27.52 -14.55
CA TYR A 277 14.14 26.29 -13.85
C TYR A 277 13.37 26.07 -12.53
N ARG A 278 12.45 26.98 -12.14
CA ARG A 278 11.69 26.90 -10.88
C ARG A 278 11.14 25.50 -10.60
N ARG A 279 10.55 24.84 -11.60
CA ARG A 279 9.92 23.52 -11.48
C ARG A 279 10.90 22.40 -11.12
N LEU A 280 12.19 22.57 -11.38
CA LEU A 280 13.22 21.57 -11.06
C LEU A 280 13.59 21.59 -9.56
N PHE A 281 13.46 22.75 -8.90
CA PHE A 281 13.89 22.93 -7.51
C PHE A 281 12.71 22.93 -6.53
N TYR A 282 11.54 23.43 -6.94
CA TYR A 282 10.34 23.47 -6.11
C TYR A 282 9.38 22.35 -6.51
N ASN A 283 9.63 21.16 -6.00
CA ASN A 283 8.73 20.02 -6.06
C ASN A 283 8.52 19.43 -4.64
N ASP A 284 7.39 19.76 -4.03
CA ASP A 284 7.05 19.34 -2.66
C ASP A 284 6.89 17.81 -2.55
N SER A 285 6.60 17.11 -3.65
CA SER A 285 6.48 15.64 -3.69
C SER A 285 7.77 14.92 -4.04
N ALA A 286 8.88 15.61 -4.34
CA ALA A 286 10.11 14.98 -4.81
C ALA A 286 10.66 13.90 -3.85
N TRP A 287 10.63 14.18 -2.54
CA TRP A 287 11.04 13.21 -1.52
C TRP A 287 10.17 11.96 -1.53
N GLU A 288 8.86 12.12 -1.66
CA GLU A 288 7.92 11.02 -1.62
C GLU A 288 7.94 10.19 -2.91
N GLU A 289 8.13 10.84 -4.06
CA GLU A 289 8.33 10.19 -5.36
C GLU A 289 9.59 9.32 -5.36
N VAL A 290 10.71 9.84 -4.85
CA VAL A 290 11.96 9.10 -4.74
C VAL A 290 11.82 7.96 -3.72
N ALA A 291 11.11 8.17 -2.60
CA ALA A 291 10.81 7.10 -1.63
C ALA A 291 10.02 5.95 -2.27
N HIS A 292 8.97 6.27 -3.03
CA HIS A 292 8.15 5.28 -3.74
C HIS A 292 8.96 4.56 -4.83
N SER A 293 9.75 5.30 -5.60
CA SER A 293 10.63 4.72 -6.62
C SER A 293 11.63 3.75 -5.97
N PHE A 294 12.26 4.15 -4.86
CA PHE A 294 13.16 3.29 -4.10
C PHE A 294 12.47 2.01 -3.63
N ASN A 295 11.30 2.10 -2.99
CA ASN A 295 10.56 0.94 -2.52
C ASN A 295 10.18 -0.02 -3.67
N ARG A 296 9.75 0.54 -4.81
CA ARG A 296 9.42 -0.24 -6.01
C ARG A 296 10.62 -1.00 -6.55
N GLU A 297 11.76 -0.34 -6.70
CA GLU A 297 12.98 -0.99 -7.19
C GLU A 297 13.52 -2.01 -6.19
N PHE A 298 13.47 -1.71 -4.90
CA PHE A 298 13.85 -2.65 -3.84
C PHE A 298 13.03 -3.94 -3.91
N CYS A 299 11.69 -3.83 -3.92
CA CYS A 299 10.80 -4.99 -4.06
C CYS A 299 11.06 -5.73 -5.36
N SER A 300 11.23 -5.01 -6.46
CA SER A 300 11.50 -5.57 -7.79
C SER A 300 12.79 -6.40 -7.85
N LEU A 301 13.86 -5.96 -7.18
CA LEU A 301 15.13 -6.70 -7.11
C LEU A 301 15.00 -7.98 -6.27
N LEU A 302 14.06 -8.02 -5.33
CA LEU A 302 13.71 -9.24 -4.59
C LEU A 302 12.76 -10.16 -5.37
N GLY A 303 12.41 -9.82 -6.62
CA GLY A 303 11.42 -10.57 -7.40
C GLY A 303 9.98 -10.42 -6.87
N LEU A 304 9.73 -9.37 -6.08
CA LEU A 304 8.44 -9.08 -5.47
C LEU A 304 7.74 -7.96 -6.23
N SER A 305 6.40 -8.00 -6.27
CA SER A 305 5.59 -6.88 -6.77
C SER A 305 5.85 -5.61 -5.97
N ALA A 306 5.73 -4.44 -6.58
CA ALA A 306 5.88 -3.16 -5.89
C ALA A 306 4.86 -3.03 -4.73
N ASP A 307 3.59 -3.27 -5.05
CA ASP A 307 2.51 -3.26 -4.08
C ASP A 307 2.25 -4.65 -3.51
N SER A 308 1.71 -4.69 -2.29
CA SER A 308 1.33 -5.94 -1.63
C SER A 308 0.21 -6.64 -2.43
N PRO A 309 0.37 -7.91 -2.84
CA PRO A 309 -0.68 -8.65 -3.52
C PRO A 309 -1.96 -8.73 -2.69
N LEU A 310 -1.84 -8.83 -1.36
CA LEU A 310 -2.98 -8.82 -0.46
C LEU A 310 -3.71 -7.47 -0.49
N PHE A 311 -2.96 -6.37 -0.49
CA PHE A 311 -3.54 -5.03 -0.57
C PHE A 311 -4.26 -4.81 -1.90
N ILE A 312 -3.64 -5.20 -3.01
CA ILE A 312 -4.26 -5.13 -4.35
C ILE A 312 -5.56 -5.96 -4.37
N ALA A 313 -5.49 -7.23 -3.96
CA ALA A 313 -6.64 -8.13 -3.98
C ALA A 313 -7.78 -7.63 -3.08
N ALA A 314 -7.48 -7.13 -1.89
CA ALA A 314 -8.47 -6.60 -0.96
C ALA A 314 -9.12 -5.31 -1.50
N THR A 315 -8.33 -4.40 -2.08
CA THR A 315 -8.85 -3.12 -2.61
C THR A 315 -9.66 -3.31 -3.88
N ALA A 316 -9.16 -4.09 -4.84
CA ALA A 316 -9.92 -4.46 -6.04
C ALA A 316 -11.18 -5.27 -5.66
N GLY A 317 -11.05 -6.19 -4.71
CA GLY A 317 -12.16 -6.96 -4.16
C GLY A 317 -13.24 -6.10 -3.52
N ALA A 318 -12.86 -5.06 -2.77
CA ALA A 318 -13.81 -4.12 -2.17
C ALA A 318 -14.62 -3.33 -3.23
N ILE A 319 -14.00 -3.01 -4.37
CA ILE A 319 -14.67 -2.38 -5.51
C ILE A 319 -15.60 -3.38 -6.22
N ALA A 320 -15.14 -4.62 -6.40
CA ALA A 320 -15.85 -5.67 -7.13
C ALA A 320 -17.04 -6.27 -6.35
N LEU A 321 -16.90 -6.44 -5.04
CA LEU A 321 -17.83 -7.20 -4.20
C LEU A 321 -19.30 -6.73 -4.30
N PRO A 322 -19.64 -5.42 -4.31
CA PRO A 322 -21.02 -4.99 -4.47
C PRO A 322 -21.65 -5.43 -5.81
N TYR A 323 -20.85 -5.46 -6.88
CA TYR A 323 -21.31 -5.91 -8.21
C TYR A 323 -21.54 -7.42 -8.22
N LEU A 324 -20.59 -8.18 -7.67
CA LEU A 324 -20.68 -9.64 -7.56
C LEU A 324 -21.89 -10.07 -6.71
N LEU A 325 -22.17 -9.37 -5.60
CA LEU A 325 -23.36 -9.63 -4.77
C LEU A 325 -24.66 -9.36 -5.52
N LYS A 326 -24.74 -8.23 -6.24
CA LYS A 326 -25.91 -7.90 -7.06
C LYS A 326 -26.13 -8.95 -8.16
N MET A 327 -25.04 -9.38 -8.80
CA MET A 327 -25.05 -10.42 -9.82
C MET A 327 -25.54 -11.77 -9.27
N GLN A 328 -25.00 -12.22 -8.13
CA GLN A 328 -25.43 -13.45 -7.46
C GLN A 328 -26.93 -13.42 -7.12
N SER A 329 -27.44 -12.28 -6.64
CA SER A 329 -28.88 -12.09 -6.36
C SER A 329 -29.72 -12.25 -7.63
N ILE A 330 -29.33 -11.60 -8.73
CA ILE A 330 -30.07 -11.65 -10.01
C ILE A 330 -30.03 -13.07 -10.60
N MET A 331 -28.88 -13.74 -10.55
CA MET A 331 -28.72 -15.10 -11.07
C MET A 331 -29.57 -16.11 -10.29
N LYS A 332 -29.62 -15.98 -8.96
CA LYS A 332 -30.47 -16.82 -8.09
C LYS A 332 -31.96 -16.60 -8.38
N GLU A 333 -32.36 -15.35 -8.61
CA GLU A 333 -33.75 -15.00 -8.97
C GLU A 333 -34.14 -15.53 -10.36
N LYS A 334 -33.23 -15.44 -11.33
CA LYS A 334 -33.47 -15.89 -12.72
C LYS A 334 -33.21 -17.38 -12.96
N ARG A 335 -32.69 -18.12 -11.96
CA ARG A 335 -32.25 -19.52 -12.09
C ARG A 335 -31.30 -19.76 -13.27
N THR A 336 -30.44 -18.79 -13.54
CA THR A 336 -29.42 -18.88 -14.59
C THR A 336 -28.08 -19.19 -13.96
N GLU A 337 -27.47 -20.32 -14.33
CA GLU A 337 -26.12 -20.69 -13.91
C GLU A 337 -25.09 -20.06 -14.86
N TRP A 338 -24.02 -19.51 -14.28
CA TRP A 338 -22.89 -19.00 -15.06
C TRP A 338 -21.99 -20.15 -15.46
N THR A 339 -21.70 -20.27 -16.75
CA THR A 339 -21.03 -21.45 -17.35
C THR A 339 -19.67 -21.14 -17.98
N THR A 340 -19.33 -19.86 -18.15
CA THR A 340 -18.05 -19.39 -18.69
C THR A 340 -16.99 -19.37 -17.60
N GLN A 341 -15.88 -20.06 -17.83
CA GLN A 341 -14.86 -20.36 -16.82
C GLN A 341 -13.83 -19.23 -16.63
N ASP A 342 -13.56 -18.45 -17.67
CA ASP A 342 -12.45 -17.48 -17.70
C ASP A 342 -12.91 -16.01 -17.71
N GLU A 343 -14.22 -15.76 -17.70
CA GLU A 343 -14.78 -14.42 -17.82
C GLU A 343 -15.87 -14.17 -16.78
N LEU A 344 -16.10 -12.90 -16.48
CA LEU A 344 -17.25 -12.45 -15.70
C LEU A 344 -18.37 -12.00 -16.65
N PRO A 345 -19.66 -12.19 -16.31
CA PRO A 345 -20.78 -11.77 -17.16
C PRO A 345 -20.90 -10.26 -17.31
N VAL A 346 -20.24 -9.53 -16.42
CA VAL A 346 -20.35 -8.09 -16.28
C VAL A 346 -18.95 -7.54 -16.06
N GLU A 347 -18.61 -6.51 -16.81
CA GLU A 347 -17.40 -5.73 -16.62
C GLU A 347 -17.47 -4.99 -15.28
N ILE A 348 -16.45 -5.20 -14.43
CA ILE A 348 -16.31 -4.46 -13.18
C ILE A 348 -15.44 -3.25 -13.48
N PRO A 349 -15.92 -2.01 -13.26
CA PRO A 349 -15.17 -0.80 -13.56
C PRO A 349 -14.05 -0.61 -12.53
N LEU A 350 -12.93 -1.31 -12.72
CA LEU A 350 -11.73 -1.14 -11.93
C LEU A 350 -10.95 0.09 -12.42
N PRO A 351 -10.34 0.88 -11.52
CA PRO A 351 -9.42 1.93 -11.90
C PRO A 351 -8.24 1.40 -12.72
N SER A 352 -7.68 2.23 -13.61
CA SER A 352 -6.61 1.84 -14.54
C SER A 352 -5.36 1.27 -13.86
N GLN A 353 -5.10 1.63 -12.61
CA GLN A 353 -3.99 1.08 -11.81
C GLN A 353 -4.11 -0.43 -11.53
N TYR A 354 -5.30 -1.03 -11.70
CA TYR A 354 -5.55 -2.45 -11.54
C TYR A 354 -5.58 -3.21 -12.87
N HIS A 355 -5.32 -2.53 -14.00
CA HIS A 355 -5.20 -3.17 -15.31
C HIS A 355 -3.76 -3.63 -15.54
N PHE A 356 -3.43 -4.82 -15.01
CA PHE A 356 -2.07 -5.37 -15.06
C PHE A 356 -1.68 -6.00 -16.40
N HIS A 357 -2.66 -6.27 -17.27
CA HIS A 357 -2.45 -6.90 -18.56
C HIS A 357 -3.06 -6.03 -19.66
N SER A 358 -2.31 -5.79 -20.73
CA SER A 358 -2.88 -5.17 -21.92
C SER A 358 -3.86 -6.16 -22.55
N ILE A 359 -5.08 -5.70 -22.81
CA ILE A 359 -6.11 -6.51 -23.45
C ILE A 359 -6.26 -6.02 -24.89
N PHE A 360 -6.19 -6.95 -25.85
CA PHE A 360 -6.56 -6.69 -27.23
C PHE A 360 -7.80 -7.51 -27.57
N VAL A 361 -8.85 -6.83 -28.03
CA VAL A 361 -10.03 -7.48 -28.61
C VAL A 361 -9.91 -7.39 -30.12
N CYS A 362 -9.86 -8.53 -30.79
CA CYS A 362 -9.77 -8.57 -32.24
C CYS A 362 -11.07 -8.05 -32.85
N PRO A 363 -11.07 -6.98 -33.66
CA PRO A 363 -12.33 -6.44 -34.16
C PRO A 363 -12.95 -7.24 -35.31
N VAL A 364 -12.25 -8.27 -35.83
CA VAL A 364 -12.79 -9.22 -36.82
C VAL A 364 -13.56 -10.33 -36.11
N SER A 365 -12.94 -11.04 -35.16
CA SER A 365 -13.62 -12.10 -34.39
C SER A 365 -14.51 -11.56 -33.28
N LYS A 366 -14.26 -10.33 -32.81
CA LYS A 366 -14.82 -9.71 -31.60
C LYS A 366 -14.49 -10.49 -30.32
N GLU A 367 -13.40 -11.23 -30.35
CA GLU A 367 -12.91 -12.04 -29.22
C GLU A 367 -11.61 -11.43 -28.68
N GLN A 368 -11.39 -11.57 -27.38
CA GLN A 368 -10.13 -11.20 -26.74
C GLN A 368 -8.99 -12.12 -27.21
N SER A 369 -7.82 -11.55 -27.51
CA SER A 369 -6.64 -12.34 -27.84
C SER A 369 -6.07 -13.04 -26.61
N THR A 370 -5.55 -14.24 -26.82
CA THR A 370 -4.90 -15.07 -25.79
C THR A 370 -3.45 -15.37 -26.20
N ASP A 371 -2.68 -16.03 -25.33
CA ASP A 371 -1.32 -16.48 -25.66
C ASP A 371 -1.29 -17.47 -26.84
N THR A 372 -2.34 -18.29 -26.97
CA THR A 372 -2.54 -19.26 -28.06
C THR A 372 -3.09 -18.61 -29.32
N ASN A 373 -3.83 -17.51 -29.20
CA ASN A 373 -4.36 -16.71 -30.32
C ASN A 373 -3.93 -15.23 -30.19
N PRO A 374 -2.63 -14.93 -30.38
CA PRO A 374 -2.07 -13.63 -30.10
C PRO A 374 -2.48 -12.57 -31.14
N PRO A 375 -2.39 -11.28 -30.78
CA PRO A 375 -2.52 -10.20 -31.74
C PRO A 375 -1.36 -10.20 -32.74
N MET A 376 -1.70 -10.07 -34.02
CA MET A 376 -0.78 -10.03 -35.15
C MET A 376 -0.87 -8.68 -35.85
N MET A 377 0.23 -7.92 -35.84
CA MET A 377 0.35 -6.64 -36.52
C MET A 377 0.81 -6.84 -37.96
N MET A 378 0.01 -6.35 -38.90
CA MET A 378 0.35 -6.31 -40.33
C MET A 378 1.34 -5.18 -40.64
N PRO A 379 2.03 -5.19 -41.79
CA PRO A 379 2.92 -4.10 -42.23
C PRO A 379 2.25 -2.71 -42.28
N CYS A 380 0.93 -2.68 -42.45
CA CYS A 380 0.15 -1.44 -42.41
C CYS A 380 -0.09 -0.86 -41.00
N GLY A 381 0.37 -1.53 -39.94
CA GLY A 381 0.20 -1.12 -38.54
C GLY A 381 -1.09 -1.59 -37.87
N HIS A 382 -2.09 -2.07 -38.62
CA HIS A 382 -3.30 -2.64 -38.05
C HIS A 382 -3.06 -4.03 -37.45
N VAL A 383 -3.81 -4.34 -36.40
CA VAL A 383 -3.66 -5.55 -35.59
C VAL A 383 -4.94 -6.38 -35.63
N ILE A 384 -4.84 -7.70 -35.82
CA ILE A 384 -5.95 -8.67 -35.74
C ILE A 384 -5.45 -9.95 -35.04
N ALA A 385 -6.33 -10.78 -34.48
CA ALA A 385 -5.93 -12.04 -33.87
C ALA A 385 -5.34 -13.01 -34.90
N GLN A 386 -4.42 -13.88 -34.48
CA GLN A 386 -3.76 -14.87 -35.33
C GLN A 386 -4.74 -15.77 -36.07
N GLU A 387 -5.75 -16.30 -35.38
CA GLU A 387 -6.79 -17.11 -36.04
C GLU A 387 -7.57 -16.32 -37.09
N SER A 388 -7.85 -15.03 -36.82
CA SER A 388 -8.53 -14.16 -37.77
C SER A 388 -7.65 -13.94 -39.00
N LEU A 389 -6.35 -13.72 -38.81
CA LEU A 389 -5.36 -13.60 -39.87
C LEU A 389 -5.28 -14.86 -40.74
N ASP A 390 -5.27 -16.05 -40.11
CA ASP A 390 -5.20 -17.32 -40.81
C ASP A 390 -6.49 -17.60 -41.61
N LYS A 391 -7.66 -17.32 -41.01
CA LYS A 391 -8.96 -17.42 -41.68
C LYS A 391 -9.10 -16.45 -42.87
N LEU A 392 -8.56 -15.22 -42.75
CA LEU A 392 -8.63 -14.19 -43.80
C LEU A 392 -7.64 -14.45 -44.93
N SER A 393 -6.45 -14.96 -44.61
CA SER A 393 -5.39 -15.18 -45.59
C SER A 393 -5.52 -16.50 -46.35
N LYS A 394 -6.02 -17.57 -45.68
CA LYS A 394 -6.00 -18.95 -46.21
C LYS A 394 -4.64 -19.33 -46.81
N GLY A 395 -3.55 -18.79 -46.26
CA GLY A 395 -2.18 -19.00 -46.75
C GLY A 395 -1.76 -18.16 -47.97
N SER A 396 -2.55 -17.17 -48.38
CA SER A 396 -2.30 -16.30 -49.54
C SER A 396 -2.34 -14.80 -49.17
N ARG A 397 -2.09 -13.92 -50.14
CA ARG A 397 -2.23 -12.46 -49.95
C ARG A 397 -3.68 -12.12 -49.60
N PHE A 398 -3.85 -11.21 -48.64
CA PHE A 398 -5.16 -10.77 -48.19
C PHE A 398 -5.19 -9.25 -48.02
N LYS A 399 -6.39 -8.67 -47.98
CA LYS A 399 -6.61 -7.25 -47.73
C LYS A 399 -6.85 -7.00 -46.26
N CYS A 400 -6.22 -5.98 -45.71
CA CYS A 400 -6.46 -5.55 -44.34
C CYS A 400 -7.95 -5.16 -44.14
N PRO A 401 -8.62 -5.59 -43.06
CA PRO A 401 -10.00 -5.21 -42.79
C PRO A 401 -10.22 -3.70 -42.57
N TYR A 402 -9.17 -2.96 -42.20
CA TYR A 402 -9.24 -1.53 -41.87
C TYR A 402 -8.76 -0.61 -42.98
N CYS A 403 -8.01 -1.14 -43.95
CA CYS A 403 -7.38 -0.30 -44.96
C CYS A 403 -7.19 -1.06 -46.28
N PRO A 404 -7.00 -0.36 -47.41
CA PRO A 404 -6.92 -1.01 -48.73
C PRO A 404 -5.58 -1.75 -48.96
N ASN A 405 -4.66 -1.73 -48.01
CA ASN A 405 -3.35 -2.39 -48.16
C ASN A 405 -3.50 -3.90 -48.17
N GLU A 406 -2.82 -4.53 -49.13
CA GLU A 406 -2.62 -5.97 -49.16
C GLU A 406 -1.39 -6.36 -48.36
N SER A 407 -1.46 -7.49 -47.68
CA SER A 407 -0.35 -8.03 -46.90
C SER A 407 -0.29 -9.54 -47.04
N HIS A 408 0.89 -10.10 -46.79
CA HIS A 408 1.07 -11.54 -46.70
C HIS A 408 1.11 -11.97 -45.23
N PRO A 409 0.49 -13.11 -44.82
CA PRO A 409 0.44 -13.52 -43.41
C PRO A 409 1.84 -13.69 -42.78
N ARG A 410 2.83 -14.09 -43.58
CA ARG A 410 4.25 -14.20 -43.15
C ARG A 410 4.90 -12.86 -42.78
N GLU A 411 4.35 -11.74 -43.21
CA GLU A 411 4.87 -10.40 -42.90
C GLU A 411 4.26 -9.85 -41.60
N ALA A 412 3.21 -10.49 -41.08
CA ALA A 412 2.61 -10.10 -39.82
C ALA A 412 3.52 -10.48 -38.65
N ARG A 413 3.67 -9.56 -37.70
CA ARG A 413 4.48 -9.76 -36.50
C ARG A 413 3.57 -9.93 -35.29
N LYS A 414 3.88 -10.93 -34.47
CA LYS A 414 3.22 -11.10 -33.17
C LYS A 414 3.47 -9.84 -32.33
N VAL A 415 2.41 -9.25 -31.82
CA VAL A 415 2.47 -8.19 -30.81
C VAL A 415 2.52 -8.88 -29.45
N VAL A 416 3.53 -8.52 -28.65
CA VAL A 416 3.61 -8.92 -27.24
C VAL A 416 2.95 -7.79 -26.46
N LEU A 417 1.90 -8.14 -25.72
CA LEU A 417 1.01 -7.23 -25.00
C LEU A 417 1.47 -6.93 -23.58
#